data_AF-A0AAQ3LBZ3-F1
#
_entry.id   AF-A0AAQ3LBZ3-F1
#
_cell.length_a   1.000
_cell.length_b   1.000
_cell.length_c   1.000
_cell.angle_alpha   90.00
_cell.angle_beta   90.00
_cell.angle_gamma   90.00
#
_symmetry.space_group_name_H-M   'P 1'
#
loop_
_entity.id
_entity.type
_entity.pdbx_description
1 polymer ?
#
loop_
_entity_poly.entity_id
_entity_poly.type
_entity_poly.pdbx_seq_one_letter_code
_entity_poly.pdbx_strand_id
1 'polypeptide(L)'
;MYSIKPGRAPSALGAVMGVVVVIFGIGWTIIAVQMSHVIPVIGFILPLFGVVFVIAGIIVVIYNLRNATAKNRFSAMDITSGREELDPLNQMFGIKRASSQEGEEDAESRLKELDQLRAKNIISENEYKKQREQIISDI
;
A
#
# COMPACT_ATOMS: atom_id res chain seq x y z
N MET A 1 12.97 -11.70 -2.91
CA MET A 1 12.26 -10.42 -2.89
C MET A 1 11.95 -10.04 -4.33
N TYR A 2 10.68 -9.77 -4.63
CA TYR A 2 10.27 -9.21 -5.92
C TYR A 2 10.20 -7.69 -5.80
N SER A 3 10.21 -6.98 -6.92
CA SER A 3 10.36 -5.53 -6.96
C SER A 3 9.46 -4.97 -8.06
N ILE A 4 8.61 -4.00 -7.72
CA ILE A 4 7.80 -3.28 -8.72
C ILE A 4 8.54 -2.01 -9.12
N LYS A 5 8.75 -1.82 -10.42
CA LYS A 5 9.41 -0.64 -10.97
C LYS A 5 8.37 0.44 -11.31
N PRO A 6 8.66 1.73 -11.08
CA PRO A 6 7.76 2.81 -11.45
C PRO A 6 7.55 2.87 -12.98
N GLY A 7 6.39 3.35 -13.42
CA GLY A 7 6.09 3.51 -14.84
C GLY A 7 6.99 4.55 -15.52
N ARG A 8 7.35 4.32 -16.80
CA ARG A 8 8.23 5.23 -17.55
C ARG A 8 7.60 6.60 -17.77
N ALA A 9 6.30 6.66 -18.05
CA ALA A 9 5.58 7.92 -18.27
C ALA A 9 5.50 8.78 -16.99
N PRO A 10 5.09 8.24 -15.82
CA PRO A 10 5.19 8.97 -14.55
C PRO A 10 6.62 9.43 -14.22
N SER A 11 7.64 8.61 -14.48
CA SER A 11 9.04 9.03 -14.29
C SER A 11 9.45 10.13 -15.27
N ALA A 12 9.06 10.07 -16.54
CA ALA A 12 9.36 11.14 -17.49
C ALA A 12 8.71 12.46 -17.06
N LEU A 13 7.44 12.42 -16.63
CA LEU A 13 6.74 13.58 -16.09
C LEU A 13 7.45 14.13 -14.84
N GLY A 14 7.89 13.27 -13.92
CA GLY A 14 8.64 13.67 -12.74
C GLY A 14 9.95 14.39 -13.09
N ALA A 15 10.65 13.95 -14.14
CA ALA A 15 11.85 14.62 -14.63
C ALA A 15 11.52 16.02 -15.21
N VAL A 16 10.46 16.13 -16.02
CA VAL A 16 10.01 17.43 -16.56
C VAL A 16 9.62 18.39 -15.43
N MET A 17 8.86 17.92 -14.45
CA MET A 17 8.47 18.73 -13.30
C MET A 17 9.68 19.15 -12.46
N GLY A 18 10.69 18.28 -12.32
CA GLY A 18 11.96 18.65 -11.69
C GLY A 18 12.66 19.82 -12.40
N VAL A 19 12.65 19.86 -13.74
CA VAL A 19 13.22 20.98 -14.51
C VAL A 19 12.43 22.27 -14.24
N VAL A 20 11.10 22.19 -14.21
CA VAL A 20 10.24 23.34 -13.86
C VAL A 20 10.58 23.88 -12.47
N VAL A 21 10.80 22.99 -11.50
CA VAL A 21 11.19 23.35 -10.13
C VAL A 21 12.56 24.05 -10.10
N VAL A 22 13.54 23.59 -10.88
CA VAL A 22 14.85 24.26 -11.00
C VAL A 22 14.69 25.67 -11.54
N ILE A 23 13.93 25.85 -12.63
CA ILE A 23 13.67 27.16 -13.23
C ILE A 23 12.98 28.09 -12.22
N PHE A 24 11.99 27.57 -11.49
CA PHE A 24 11.31 28.30 -10.43
C PHE A 24 12.29 28.72 -9.32
N GLY A 25 13.13 27.82 -8.82
CA GLY A 25 14.11 28.12 -7.78
C GLY A 25 15.11 29.21 -8.18
N ILE A 26 15.56 29.20 -9.44
CA ILE A 26 16.41 30.26 -10.00
C ILE A 26 15.67 31.60 -10.01
N GLY A 27 14.45 31.63 -10.58
CA GLY A 27 13.64 32.84 -10.63
C GLY A 27 13.33 33.40 -9.25
N TRP A 28 12.97 32.53 -8.30
CA TRP A 28 12.76 32.89 -6.90
C TRP A 28 13.99 33.52 -6.27
N THR A 29 15.17 32.91 -6.47
CA THR A 29 16.43 33.42 -5.90
C THR A 29 16.72 34.83 -6.40
N ILE A 30 16.54 35.10 -7.70
CA ILE A 30 16.76 36.43 -8.29
C ILE A 30 15.84 37.46 -7.66
N ILE A 31 14.53 37.18 -7.60
CA ILE A 31 13.54 38.08 -7.02
C ILE A 31 13.83 38.33 -5.53
N ALA A 32 14.16 37.26 -4.78
CA ALA A 32 14.44 37.33 -3.36
C ALA A 32 15.70 38.16 -3.04
N VAL A 33 16.76 38.04 -3.85
CA VAL A 33 17.98 38.86 -3.69
C VAL A 33 17.68 40.33 -3.97
N GLN A 34 16.85 40.63 -4.96
CA GLN A 34 16.45 42.01 -5.26
C GLN A 34 15.63 42.63 -4.11
N MET A 35 14.80 41.83 -3.44
CA MET A 35 13.97 42.29 -2.32
C MET A 35 14.67 42.22 -0.95
N SER A 36 15.85 41.60 -0.86
CA SER A 36 16.53 41.37 0.44
C SER A 36 16.84 42.68 1.19
N HIS A 37 17.03 43.78 0.46
CA HIS A 37 17.32 45.10 1.00
C HIS A 37 16.11 45.77 1.65
N VAL A 38 14.90 45.31 1.34
CA VAL A 38 13.63 45.88 1.80
C VAL A 38 13.19 45.26 3.15
N ILE A 39 13.66 44.05 3.48
CA ILE A 39 13.26 43.31 4.69
C ILE A 39 14.51 42.94 5.52
N PRO A 40 14.92 43.75 6.51
CA PRO A 40 16.22 43.64 7.19
C PRO A 40 16.46 42.31 7.92
N VAL A 41 15.40 41.67 8.44
CA VAL A 41 15.54 40.48 9.30
C VAL A 41 15.53 39.17 8.48
N ILE A 42 14.84 39.14 7.33
CA ILE A 42 14.58 37.90 6.56
C ILE A 42 15.30 37.93 5.20
N GLY A 43 15.87 39.06 4.81
CA GLY A 43 16.49 39.26 3.49
C GLY A 43 17.58 38.26 3.12
N PHE A 44 18.27 37.64 4.10
CA PHE A 44 19.28 36.62 3.83
C PHE A 44 18.70 35.19 3.71
N ILE A 45 17.54 34.91 4.31
CA ILE A 45 16.92 33.57 4.34
C ILE A 45 16.08 33.35 3.09
N LEU A 46 15.37 34.38 2.62
CA LEU A 46 14.48 34.31 1.46
C LEU A 46 15.17 33.79 0.17
N PRO A 47 16.38 34.25 -0.18
CA PRO A 47 17.12 33.73 -1.34
C PRO A 47 17.56 32.27 -1.19
N LEU A 48 17.90 31.84 0.04
CA LEU A 48 18.33 30.46 0.31
C LEU A 48 17.23 29.45 0.00
N PHE A 49 15.96 29.84 0.15
CA PHE A 49 14.84 29.00 -0.24
C PHE A 49 14.94 28.60 -1.72
N GLY A 50 15.18 29.56 -2.62
CA GLY A 50 15.33 29.30 -4.05
C GLY A 50 16.50 28.36 -4.38
N VAL A 51 17.61 28.48 -3.65
CA VAL A 51 18.76 27.55 -3.76
C VAL A 51 18.34 26.12 -3.38
N VAL A 52 17.54 25.96 -2.32
CA VAL A 52 17.01 24.64 -1.92
C VAL A 52 16.11 24.06 -3.02
N PHE A 53 15.24 24.85 -3.68
CA PHE A 53 14.44 24.36 -4.81
C PHE A 53 15.31 23.92 -5.99
N VAL A 54 16.40 24.63 -6.29
CA VAL A 54 17.32 24.21 -7.35
C VAL A 54 17.95 22.85 -7.03
N ILE A 55 18.46 22.67 -5.81
CA ILE A 55 19.08 21.41 -5.39
C ILE A 55 18.05 20.28 -5.41
N ALA A 56 16.88 20.49 -4.81
CA ALA A 56 15.80 19.51 -4.79
C ALA A 56 15.31 19.15 -6.20
N GLY A 57 15.14 20.15 -7.07
CA GLY A 57 14.77 19.98 -8.46
C GLY A 57 15.78 19.14 -9.22
N ILE A 58 17.08 19.39 -9.07
CA ILE A 58 18.15 18.59 -9.69
C ILE A 58 18.07 17.13 -9.23
N ILE A 59 17.88 16.87 -7.94
CA ILE A 59 17.74 15.51 -7.41
C ILE A 59 16.52 14.82 -8.04
N VAL A 60 15.38 15.51 -8.10
CA VAL A 60 14.14 15.01 -8.73
C VAL A 60 14.38 14.69 -10.20
N VAL A 61 15.05 15.58 -10.96
CA VAL A 61 15.39 15.35 -12.37
C VAL A 61 16.24 14.10 -12.52
N ILE A 62 17.36 14.00 -11.79
CA ILE A 62 18.31 12.88 -11.94
C ILE A 62 17.63 11.55 -11.61
N TYR A 63 16.90 11.48 -10.48
CA TYR A 63 16.22 10.26 -10.05
C TYR A 63 15.18 9.80 -11.09
N ASN A 64 14.32 10.72 -11.52
CA ASN A 64 13.24 10.41 -12.44
C ASN A 64 13.73 10.14 -13.87
N LEU A 65 14.77 10.85 -14.33
CA LEU A 65 15.36 10.63 -15.63
C LEU A 65 16.04 9.25 -15.71
N ARG A 66 16.73 8.84 -14.64
CA ARG A 66 17.26 7.46 -14.51
C ARG A 66 16.13 6.44 -14.58
N ASN A 67 15.02 6.65 -13.87
CA ASN A 67 13.88 5.74 -13.91
C ASN A 67 13.12 5.74 -15.25
N ALA A 68 13.13 6.83 -16.01
CA ALA A 68 12.51 6.88 -17.33
C ALA A 68 13.33 6.12 -18.40
N THR A 69 14.66 6.21 -18.32
CA THR A 69 15.56 5.77 -19.40
C THR A 69 16.30 4.45 -19.12
N ALA A 70 16.63 4.15 -17.85
CA ALA A 70 17.49 3.01 -17.53
C ALA A 70 16.80 1.65 -17.79
N LYS A 71 17.59 0.65 -18.19
CA LYS A 71 17.15 -0.75 -18.28
C LYS A 71 16.85 -1.32 -16.87
N ASN A 72 17.73 -1.01 -15.92
CA ASN A 72 17.58 -1.34 -14.51
C ASN A 72 17.23 -0.05 -13.74
N ARG A 73 16.00 -0.01 -13.23
CA ARG A 73 15.38 1.15 -12.58
C ARG A 73 15.29 0.90 -11.08
N PHE A 74 15.18 1.96 -10.30
CA PHE A 74 14.94 1.82 -8.86
C PHE A 74 13.59 1.17 -8.60
N SER A 75 13.55 0.28 -7.60
CA SER A 75 12.31 -0.34 -7.11
C SER A 75 11.45 0.72 -6.45
N ALA A 76 10.17 0.77 -6.78
CA ALA A 76 9.21 1.60 -6.06
C ALA A 76 8.75 0.94 -4.75
N MET A 77 8.69 -0.40 -4.75
CA MET A 77 8.27 -1.20 -3.62
C MET A 77 8.88 -2.59 -3.73
N ASP A 78 9.33 -3.10 -2.60
CA ASP A 78 9.78 -4.47 -2.46
C ASP A 78 8.64 -5.35 -1.95
N ILE A 79 8.46 -6.47 -2.62
CA ILE A 79 7.48 -7.48 -2.27
C ILE A 79 8.24 -8.63 -1.63
N THR A 80 7.98 -8.83 -0.35
CA THR A 80 8.44 -9.97 0.41
C THR A 80 7.42 -11.10 0.29
N SER A 81 7.91 -12.33 0.20
CA SER A 81 7.04 -13.51 0.29
C SER A 81 7.01 -14.01 1.73
N GLY A 82 5.96 -14.74 2.12
CA GLY A 82 5.87 -15.35 3.46
C GLY A 82 6.98 -16.37 3.78
N ARG A 83 7.85 -16.70 2.80
CA ARG A 83 9.06 -17.52 3.00
C ARG A 83 10.29 -16.69 3.36
N GLU A 84 10.29 -15.40 3.02
CA GLU A 84 11.41 -14.47 3.25
C GLU A 84 11.15 -13.69 4.54
N GLU A 85 9.98 -13.05 4.63
CA GLU A 85 9.57 -12.28 5.80
C GLU A 85 8.06 -12.52 6.03
N LEU A 86 7.70 -12.92 7.25
CA LEU A 86 6.31 -13.14 7.62
C LEU A 86 5.64 -11.79 7.87
N ASP A 87 4.59 -11.47 7.10
CA ASP A 87 3.79 -10.27 7.30
C ASP A 87 3.16 -10.26 8.71
N PRO A 88 3.46 -9.26 9.56
CA PRO A 88 2.89 -9.14 10.90
C PRO A 88 1.35 -9.12 10.90
N LEU A 89 0.72 -8.53 9.88
CA LEU A 89 -0.74 -8.51 9.77
C LEU A 89 -1.28 -9.92 9.48
N ASN A 90 -0.61 -10.66 8.60
CA ASN A 90 -0.96 -12.05 8.33
C ASN A 90 -0.79 -12.95 9.56
N GLN A 91 0.19 -12.67 10.43
CA GLN A 91 0.32 -13.37 11.71
C GLN A 91 -0.87 -13.08 12.65
N MET A 92 -1.31 -11.82 12.74
CA MET A 92 -2.39 -11.42 13.65
C MET A 92 -3.78 -11.83 13.16
N PHE A 93 -4.06 -11.76 11.85
CA PHE A 93 -5.40 -11.92 11.30
C PHE A 93 -5.57 -13.15 10.39
N GLY A 94 -4.47 -13.75 9.93
CA GLY A 94 -4.51 -14.91 9.03
C GLY A 94 -5.04 -16.18 9.71
N ILE A 95 -4.70 -16.38 10.99
CA ILE A 95 -5.15 -17.54 11.78
C ILE A 95 -6.67 -17.52 11.97
N LYS A 96 -7.25 -16.33 12.20
CA LYS A 96 -8.70 -16.19 12.39
C LYS A 96 -9.50 -16.60 11.15
N ARG A 97 -8.99 -16.35 9.94
CA ARG A 97 -9.65 -16.79 8.70
C ARG A 97 -9.61 -18.30 8.53
N ALA A 98 -8.47 -18.93 8.79
CA ALA A 98 -8.34 -20.38 8.69
C ALA A 98 -9.27 -21.10 9.68
N SER A 99 -9.33 -20.63 10.94
CA SER A 99 -10.24 -21.20 11.94
C SER A 99 -11.71 -21.00 11.60
N SER A 100 -12.08 -19.87 10.99
CA SER A 100 -13.47 -19.62 10.57
C SER A 100 -13.88 -20.50 9.40
N GLN A 101 -12.99 -20.75 8.44
CA GLN A 101 -13.26 -21.64 7.31
C GLN A 101 -13.36 -23.11 7.74
N GLU A 102 -12.49 -23.57 8.64
CA GLU A 102 -12.58 -24.93 9.21
C GLU A 102 -13.89 -25.13 10.01
N GLY A 103 -14.35 -24.12 10.74
CA GLY A 103 -15.63 -24.17 11.47
C GLY A 103 -16.86 -24.24 10.56
N GLU A 104 -16.86 -23.47 9.45
CA GLU A 104 -17.93 -23.50 8.45
C GLU A 104 -18.00 -24.86 7.70
N GLU A 105 -16.85 -25.44 7.33
CA GLU A 105 -16.79 -26.74 6.66
C GLU A 105 -17.25 -27.91 7.56
N ASP A 106 -16.89 -27.88 8.84
CA ASP A 106 -17.36 -28.86 9.82
C ASP A 106 -18.87 -28.73 10.07
N ALA A 107 -19.38 -27.51 10.19
CA ALA A 107 -20.82 -27.26 10.36
C ALA A 107 -21.64 -27.76 9.15
N GLU A 108 -21.19 -27.52 7.92
CA GLU A 108 -21.83 -28.07 6.72
C GLU A 108 -21.86 -29.61 6.71
N SER A 109 -20.78 -30.24 7.16
CA SER A 109 -20.67 -31.70 7.19
C SER A 109 -21.66 -32.31 8.18
N ARG A 110 -21.77 -31.71 9.38
CA ARG A 110 -22.75 -32.12 10.41
C ARG A 110 -24.19 -31.90 9.95
N LEU A 111 -24.48 -30.82 9.22
CA LEU A 111 -25.81 -30.58 8.64
C LEU A 111 -26.18 -31.65 7.62
N LYS A 112 -25.25 -32.05 6.74
CA LYS A 112 -25.47 -33.14 5.77
C LYS A 112 -25.71 -34.48 6.48
N GLU A 113 -25.00 -34.76 7.57
CA GLU A 113 -25.23 -35.96 8.37
C GLU A 113 -26.63 -35.99 9.00
N LEU A 114 -27.08 -34.87 9.57
CA LEU A 114 -28.44 -34.75 10.12
C LEU A 114 -29.53 -34.97 9.07
N ASP A 115 -29.34 -34.43 7.87
CA ASP A 115 -30.27 -34.65 6.75
C ASP A 115 -30.37 -36.13 6.38
N GLN A 116 -29.24 -36.86 6.41
CA GLN A 116 -29.22 -38.30 6.16
C GLN A 116 -29.91 -39.10 7.27
N LEU A 117 -29.70 -38.75 8.54
CA LEU A 117 -30.34 -39.41 9.67
C LEU A 117 -31.86 -39.22 9.66
N ARG A 118 -32.30 -38.00 9.28
CA ARG A 118 -33.71 -37.69 9.06
C ARG A 118 -34.29 -38.51 7.91
N ALA A 119 -33.60 -38.56 6.76
CA ALA A 119 -34.06 -39.33 5.60
C ALA A 119 -34.18 -40.83 5.88
N LYS A 120 -33.37 -41.36 6.80
CA LYS A 120 -33.44 -42.75 7.26
C LYS A 120 -34.50 -42.99 8.36
N ASN A 121 -35.28 -41.98 8.74
CA ASN A 121 -36.23 -42.01 9.86
C ASN A 121 -35.60 -42.45 11.20
N ILE A 122 -34.31 -42.15 11.42
CA ILE A 122 -33.59 -42.52 12.66
C ILE A 122 -33.89 -41.52 13.78
N ILE A 123 -34.15 -40.26 13.43
CA ILE A 123 -34.38 -39.16 14.37
C ILE A 123 -35.76 -38.54 14.18
N SER A 124 -36.31 -37.98 15.26
CA SER A 124 -37.59 -37.27 15.24
C SER A 124 -37.47 -35.87 14.64
N GLU A 125 -38.51 -35.36 13.99
CA GLU A 125 -38.56 -33.99 13.42
C GLU A 125 -38.25 -32.90 14.46
N ASN A 126 -38.69 -33.09 15.70
CA ASN A 126 -38.41 -32.14 16.78
C ASN A 126 -36.92 -32.16 17.19
N GLU A 127 -36.28 -33.33 17.17
CA GLU A 127 -34.86 -33.48 17.47
C GLU A 127 -34.00 -32.92 16.34
N TYR A 128 -34.37 -33.20 15.09
CA TYR A 128 -33.72 -32.65 13.90
C TYR A 128 -33.70 -31.11 13.93
N LYS A 129 -34.86 -30.48 14.18
CA LYS A 129 -34.93 -29.00 14.26
C LYS A 129 -34.03 -28.44 15.35
N LYS A 130 -34.05 -29.05 16.54
CA LYS A 130 -33.24 -28.60 17.68
C LYS A 130 -31.74 -28.73 17.40
N GLN A 131 -31.30 -29.84 16.81
CA GLN A 131 -29.88 -30.06 16.50
C GLN A 131 -29.40 -29.16 15.34
N ARG A 132 -30.25 -28.93 14.34
CA ARG A 132 -29.95 -28.01 13.24
C ARG A 132 -29.79 -26.57 13.73
N GLU A 133 -30.69 -26.10 14.60
CA GLU A 133 -30.57 -24.78 15.22
C GLU A 133 -29.28 -24.64 16.03
N GLN A 134 -28.92 -25.70 16.77
CA GLN A 134 -27.69 -25.72 17.56
C GLN A 134 -26.43 -25.66 16.71
N ILE A 135 -26.37 -26.37 15.58
CA ILE A 135 -25.22 -26.29 14.66
C ILE A 135 -25.11 -24.90 14.03
N ILE A 136 -26.25 -24.27 13.69
CA ILE A 136 -26.26 -22.92 13.10
C ILE A 136 -25.84 -21.86 14.11
N SER A 137 -26.12 -22.05 15.41
CA SER A 137 -25.70 -21.11 16.46
C SER A 137 -24.21 -21.22 16.84
N ASP A 138 -23.57 -22.33 16.49
CA ASP A 138 -22.16 -22.61 16.81
C ASP A 138 -21.17 -22.06 15.75
N ILE A 139 -21.68 -21.50 14.65
CA ILE A 139 -20.94 -20.81 13.57
C ILE A 139 -20.73 -19.33 13.94
#